data_AF-A0A7W0P6M4-F1
#
_entry.id   AF-A0A7W0P6M4-F1
#
_cell.length_a   1.000
_cell.length_b   1.000
_cell.length_c   1.000
_cell.angle_alpha   90.00
_cell.angle_beta   90.00
_cell.angle_gamma   90.00
#
_symmetry.space_group_name_H-M   'P 1'
#
loop_
_entity.id
_entity.type
_entity.pdbx_description
1 polymer ?
#
loop_
_entity_poly.entity_id
_entity_poly.type
_entity_poly.pdbx_seq_one_letter_code
_entity_poly.pdbx_strand_id
1 'polypeptide(L)'
;GTADLRYRGQGFELSVPLGGDIAATFHRAHEDRYGYSEPDRELELVAVRTADITPGPALDLRGGEQRIVAGPAVVELSGATCWVPGGWRGATDPHGTLVLERR
;
A
#
# COMPACT_ATOMS: atom_id res chain seq x y z
N GLY A 1 -3.54 5.18 -14.52
CA GLY A 1 -2.07 5.31 -14.50
C GLY A 1 -1.68 6.69 -14.01
N THR A 2 -0.39 6.98 -13.90
CA THR A 2 0.16 8.28 -13.49
C THR A 2 1.16 8.83 -14.50
N ALA A 3 1.32 10.15 -14.52
CA ALA A 3 2.42 10.86 -15.17
C ALA A 3 3.30 11.49 -14.08
N ASP A 4 4.60 11.23 -14.15
CA ASP A 4 5.59 11.88 -13.29
C ASP A 4 6.07 13.13 -14.03
N LEU A 5 5.80 14.31 -13.47
CA LEU A 5 6.13 15.60 -14.07
C LEU A 5 7.03 16.41 -13.15
N ARG A 6 7.79 17.32 -13.75
CA ARG A 6 8.56 18.35 -13.04
C ARG A 6 8.57 19.63 -13.85
N TYR A 7 8.89 20.76 -13.22
CA TYR A 7 9.34 21.91 -13.98
C TYR A 7 10.71 21.64 -14.60
N ARG A 8 10.94 22.13 -15.83
CA ARG A 8 12.25 21.98 -16.49
C ARG A 8 13.37 22.51 -15.59
N GLY A 9 14.38 21.67 -15.33
CA GLY A 9 15.53 21.99 -14.47
C GLY A 9 15.29 21.77 -12.96
N GLN A 10 14.11 21.33 -12.55
CA GLN A 10 13.82 20.93 -11.18
C GLN A 10 14.43 19.55 -10.85
N GLY A 11 14.92 19.38 -9.62
CA GLY A 11 15.59 18.15 -9.17
C GLY A 11 14.66 17.06 -8.63
N PHE A 12 13.34 17.26 -8.67
CA PHE A 12 12.36 16.31 -8.14
C PHE A 12 11.08 16.32 -8.99
N GLU A 13 10.34 15.22 -8.96
CA GLU A 13 9.12 14.98 -9.72
C GLU A 13 7.90 14.83 -8.80
N LEU A 14 6.72 15.13 -9.34
CA LEU A 14 5.43 14.81 -8.74
C LEU A 14 4.64 13.91 -9.69
N SER A 15 4.10 12.82 -9.14
CA SER A 15 3.17 11.95 -9.85
C SER A 15 1.76 12.54 -9.80
N VAL A 16 1.14 12.72 -10.96
CA VAL A 16 -0.28 13.10 -11.10
C VAL A 16 -1.06 12.01 -11.84
N PRO A 17 -2.38 11.88 -11.59
CA PRO A 17 -3.22 10.98 -12.37
C PRO A 17 -3.16 11.29 -13.88
N LEU A 18 -3.14 10.25 -14.71
CA LEU A 18 -3.29 10.41 -16.16
C LEU A 18 -4.72 10.79 -16.52
N GLY A 19 -4.86 11.63 -17.54
CA GLY A 19 -6.14 12.07 -18.10
C GLY A 19 -6.49 13.51 -17.77
N GLY A 20 -7.42 14.08 -18.54
CA GLY A 20 -7.78 15.49 -18.43
C GLY A 20 -6.60 16.42 -18.71
N ASP A 21 -6.59 17.57 -18.03
CA ASP A 21 -5.48 18.52 -18.07
C ASP A 21 -4.42 18.17 -17.02
N ILE A 22 -3.42 17.40 -17.47
CA ILE A 22 -2.31 16.96 -16.62
C ILE A 22 -1.43 18.12 -16.16
N ALA A 23 -1.32 19.20 -16.93
CA ALA A 23 -0.49 20.35 -16.60
C ALA A 23 -1.14 21.15 -15.46
N ALA A 24 -2.43 21.49 -15.60
CA ALA A 24 -3.16 22.15 -14.53
C ALA A 24 -3.21 21.31 -13.25
N THR A 25 -3.30 19.98 -13.38
CA THR A 25 -3.27 19.05 -12.24
C THR A 25 -1.91 19.05 -11.55
N PHE A 26 -0.81 19.07 -12.31
CA PHE A 26 0.52 19.22 -11.76
C PHE A 26 0.69 20.54 -11.02
N HIS A 27 0.25 21.68 -11.60
CA HIS A 27 0.37 22.97 -10.93
C HIS A 27 -0.37 23.01 -9.59
N ARG A 28 -1.60 22.48 -9.52
CA ARG A 28 -2.33 22.38 -8.24
C ARG A 28 -1.61 21.48 -7.23
N ALA A 29 -1.15 20.30 -7.68
CA ALA A 29 -0.43 19.38 -6.80
C ALA A 29 0.89 19.97 -6.28
N HIS A 30 1.57 20.77 -7.11
CA HIS A 30 2.79 21.47 -6.74
C HIS A 30 2.52 22.58 -5.71
N GLU A 31 1.46 23.35 -5.90
CA GLU A 31 0.98 24.35 -4.94
C GLU A 31 0.60 23.70 -3.61
N ASP A 32 -0.21 22.64 -3.63
CA ASP A 32 -0.65 21.94 -2.43
C ASP A 32 0.52 21.35 -1.63
N ARG A 33 1.55 20.85 -2.32
CA ARG A 33 2.71 20.19 -1.69
C ARG A 33 3.79 21.16 -1.22
N TYR A 34 4.08 22.19 -2.00
CA TYR A 34 5.24 23.07 -1.80
C TYR A 34 4.87 24.54 -1.54
N GLY A 35 3.58 24.89 -1.60
CA GLY A 35 3.07 26.23 -1.35
C GLY A 35 3.34 27.23 -2.48
N TYR A 36 3.67 26.75 -3.69
CA TYR A 36 3.80 27.57 -4.88
C TYR A 36 3.64 26.76 -6.16
N SER A 37 3.36 27.45 -7.26
CA SER A 37 3.35 26.92 -8.62
C SER A 37 3.83 28.00 -9.60
N GLU A 38 4.48 27.56 -10.67
CA GLU A 38 4.98 28.39 -11.77
C GLU A 38 4.23 28.03 -13.06
N PRO A 39 3.01 28.55 -13.31
CA PRO A 39 2.17 28.12 -14.43
C PRO A 39 2.78 28.39 -15.82
N ASP A 40 3.64 29.40 -15.94
CA ASP A 40 4.32 29.75 -17.19
C ASP A 40 5.61 28.95 -17.42
N ARG A 41 6.07 28.19 -16.42
CA ARG A 41 7.32 27.43 -16.51
C ARG A 41 7.08 26.11 -17.24
N GLU A 42 7.95 25.81 -18.20
CA GLU A 42 7.86 24.60 -19.00
C GLU A 42 7.87 23.34 -18.13
N LEU A 43 6.94 22.43 -18.40
CA LEU A 43 6.87 21.13 -17.75
C LEU A 43 7.69 20.09 -18.52
N GLU A 44 8.35 19.20 -17.79
CA GLU A 44 9.02 18.02 -18.31
C GLU A 44 8.29 16.78 -17.81
N LEU A 45 7.78 15.98 -18.75
CA LEU A 45 7.24 14.66 -18.48
C LEU A 45 8.39 13.67 -18.33
N VAL A 46 8.60 13.16 -17.11
CA VAL A 46 9.70 12.26 -16.79
C VAL A 46 9.33 10.81 -17.09
N ALA A 47 8.15 10.38 -16.64
CA ALA A 47 7.67 9.02 -16.85
C ALA A 47 6.15 8.94 -16.96
N VAL A 48 5.66 7.91 -17.63
CA VAL A 48 4.24 7.53 -17.68
C VAL A 48 4.12 6.10 -17.16
N ARG A 49 3.33 5.90 -16.11
CA ARG A 49 3.11 4.61 -15.46
C ARG A 49 1.68 4.15 -15.71
N THR A 50 1.52 3.03 -16.40
CA THR A 50 0.22 2.40 -16.65
C THR A 50 0.29 0.92 -16.29
N ALA A 51 -0.87 0.34 -16.03
CA ALA A 51 -1.02 -1.08 -15.80
C ALA A 51 -2.33 -1.52 -16.46
N ASP A 52 -2.30 -2.67 -17.10
CA ASP A 52 -3.50 -3.39 -17.51
C ASP A 52 -3.71 -4.52 -16.50
N ILE A 53 -4.92 -4.61 -15.93
CA ILE A 53 -5.23 -5.52 -14.83
C ILE A 53 -6.36 -6.42 -15.27
N THR A 54 -6.08 -7.71 -15.37
CA THR A 54 -7.09 -8.74 -15.62
C THR A 54 -7.29 -9.56 -14.33
N PRO A 55 -8.55 -9.82 -13.91
CA PRO A 55 -8.81 -10.68 -12.77
C PRO A 55 -8.15 -12.05 -12.93
N GLY A 56 -7.38 -12.46 -11.93
CA GLY A 56 -6.91 -13.83 -11.81
C GLY A 56 -8.07 -14.79 -11.44
N PRO A 57 -7.82 -16.10 -11.44
CA PRO A 57 -8.80 -17.06 -10.92
C PRO A 57 -9.17 -16.71 -9.47
N ALA A 58 -10.44 -16.88 -9.12
CA ALA A 58 -10.88 -16.72 -7.73
C ALA A 58 -10.22 -17.81 -6.87
N LEU A 59 -9.49 -17.39 -5.84
CA LEU A 59 -8.87 -18.29 -4.87
C LEU A 59 -9.72 -18.31 -3.60
N ASP A 60 -10.17 -19.50 -3.22
CA ASP A 60 -10.79 -19.74 -1.91
C ASP A 60 -9.69 -20.03 -0.88
N LEU A 61 -9.20 -18.97 -0.22
CA LEU A 61 -8.17 -19.07 0.81
C LEU A 61 -8.81 -19.55 2.11
N ARG A 62 -8.79 -20.87 2.32
CA ARG A 62 -9.26 -21.49 3.56
C ARG A 62 -8.15 -21.64 4.57
N GLY A 63 -8.44 -21.27 5.80
CA GLY A 63 -7.59 -21.59 6.93
C GLY A 63 -7.47 -23.08 7.15
N GLY A 64 -6.31 -23.47 7.67
CA GLY A 64 -6.11 -24.82 8.19
C GLY A 64 -6.81 -25.01 9.54
N GLU A 65 -6.14 -25.72 10.44
CA GLU A 65 -6.62 -25.98 11.79
C GLU A 65 -7.00 -24.71 12.56
N GLN A 66 -8.22 -24.70 13.13
CA GLN A 66 -8.68 -23.64 14.00
C GLN A 66 -8.02 -23.74 15.37
N ARG A 67 -7.39 -22.66 15.84
CA ARG A 67 -6.68 -22.60 17.12
C ARG A 67 -7.23 -21.47 17.98
N ILE A 68 -7.29 -21.72 19.28
CA ILE A 68 -7.48 -20.70 20.32
C ILE A 68 -6.36 -20.90 21.34
N VAL A 69 -5.65 -19.84 21.67
CA VAL A 69 -4.47 -19.87 22.55
C VAL A 69 -4.54 -18.75 23.57
N ALA A 70 -4.09 -19.01 24.79
CA ALA A 70 -3.82 -18.00 25.80
C ALA A 70 -2.38 -18.18 26.28
N GLY A 71 -1.63 -17.08 26.35
CA GLY A 71 -0.24 -17.13 26.78
C GLY A 71 -0.08 -17.27 28.30
N PRO A 72 1.08 -17.70 28.79
CA PRO A 72 2.30 -18.01 28.03
C PRO A 72 2.19 -19.35 27.27
N ALA A 73 2.41 -19.35 25.95
CA ALA A 73 2.32 -20.54 25.11
C ALA A 73 3.16 -20.43 23.83
N VAL A 74 3.70 -21.55 23.36
CA VAL A 74 4.32 -21.68 22.03
C VAL A 74 3.34 -22.38 21.09
N VAL A 75 3.06 -21.78 19.94
CA VAL A 75 2.20 -22.36 18.89
C VAL A 75 3.07 -22.72 17.70
N GLU A 76 3.16 -24.01 17.37
CA GLU A 76 3.78 -24.47 16.14
C GLU A 76 2.83 -24.24 14.96
N LEU A 77 3.34 -23.61 13.90
CA LEU A 77 2.66 -23.33 12.66
C LEU A 77 3.38 -24.03 11.49
N SER A 78 2.72 -24.12 10.34
CA SER A 78 3.35 -24.66 9.14
C SER A 78 4.49 -23.74 8.67
N GLY A 79 5.73 -24.08 9.03
CA GLY A 79 6.94 -23.35 8.64
C GLY A 79 7.36 -22.23 9.60
N ALA A 80 6.71 -22.10 10.76
CA ALA A 80 7.03 -21.09 11.75
C ALA A 80 6.60 -21.50 13.15
N THR A 81 7.08 -20.79 14.16
CA THR A 81 6.65 -20.93 15.55
C THR A 81 6.23 -19.56 16.07
N CYS A 82 5.10 -19.49 16.76
CA CYS A 82 4.57 -18.26 17.35
C CYS A 82 4.60 -18.34 18.88
N TRP A 83 5.37 -17.45 19.51
CA TRP A 83 5.32 -17.26 20.95
C TRP A 83 4.17 -16.33 21.34
N VAL A 84 3.31 -16.78 22.25
CA VAL A 84 2.21 -16.02 22.83
C VAL A 84 2.57 -15.66 24.27
N PRO A 85 2.91 -14.40 24.57
CA PRO A 85 3.31 -13.99 25.93
C PRO A 85 2.16 -14.07 26.94
N GLY A 86 2.48 -14.13 28.22
CA GLY A 86 1.49 -13.96 29.29
C GLY A 86 0.73 -12.64 29.14
N GLY A 87 -0.58 -12.66 29.41
CA GLY A 87 -1.47 -11.51 29.19
C GLY A 87 -1.93 -11.32 27.74
N TRP A 88 -1.59 -12.24 26.84
CA TRP A 88 -2.10 -12.27 25.47
C TRP A 88 -3.01 -13.48 25.24
N ARG A 89 -3.92 -13.33 24.29
CA ARG A 89 -4.71 -14.43 23.72
C ARG A 89 -4.64 -14.38 22.21
N GLY A 90 -4.97 -15.47 21.54
CA GLY A 90 -5.12 -15.49 20.12
C GLY A 90 -6.15 -16.50 19.63
N ALA A 91 -6.62 -16.28 18.43
CA ALA A 91 -7.44 -17.22 17.70
C ALA A 91 -7.11 -17.16 16.21
N THR A 92 -7.26 -18.28 15.50
CA THR A 92 -7.23 -18.26 14.05
C THR A 92 -8.53 -17.71 13.48
N ASP A 93 -8.45 -16.93 12.43
CA ASP A 93 -9.61 -16.51 11.63
C ASP A 93 -10.04 -17.62 10.63
N PRO A 94 -11.10 -17.40 9.83
CA PRO A 94 -11.54 -18.37 8.81
C PRO A 94 -10.49 -18.64 7.71
N HIS A 95 -9.50 -17.77 7.54
CA HIS A 95 -8.41 -17.88 6.58
C HIS A 95 -7.14 -18.50 7.19
N GLY A 96 -7.16 -18.86 8.48
CA GLY A 96 -6.08 -19.55 9.19
C GLY A 96 -5.02 -18.61 9.75
N THR A 97 -5.25 -17.30 9.70
CA THR A 97 -4.36 -16.30 10.30
C THR A 97 -4.52 -16.32 11.81
N LEU A 98 -3.44 -16.59 12.55
CA LEU A 98 -3.44 -16.46 14.01
C LEU A 98 -3.41 -14.98 14.40
N VAL A 99 -4.53 -14.47 14.90
CA VAL A 99 -4.66 -13.10 15.40
C VAL A 99 -4.39 -13.09 16.90
N LEU A 100 -3.46 -12.24 17.34
CA LEU A 100 -3.13 -12.08 18.77
C LEU A 100 -3.64 -10.73 19.30
N GLU A 101 -4.24 -10.79 20.47
CA GLU A 101 -4.76 -9.62 21.18
C GLU A 101 -4.26 -9.62 22.63
N ARG A 102 -3.93 -8.42 23.12
CA ARG A 102 -3.60 -8.23 24.53
C ARG A 102 -4.88 -8.25 25.37
N ARG A 103 -4.84 -8.92 26.52
CA ARG A 103 -5.86 -8.82 27.56
C ARG A 103 -5.67 -7.57 28.41
#